data_AF-A0A3D1LGX2-F1
#
_entry.id   AF-A0A3D1LGX2-F1
#
_cell.length_a   1.000
_cell.length_b   1.000
_cell.length_c   1.000
_cell.angle_alpha   90.00
_cell.angle_beta   90.00
_cell.angle_gamma   90.00
#
_symmetry.space_group_name_H-M   'P 1'
#
loop_
_entity.id
_entity.type
_entity.pdbx_description
1 polymer ?
#
loop_
_entity_poly.entity_id
_entity_poly.type
_entity_poly.pdbx_seq_one_letter_code
_entity_poly.pdbx_strand_id
1 'polypeptide(L)'
;TDELLARVPQPEKFMTLRVDGSEFRLRYRDIVYAEHFAHMIYVHTTVQKTLATRQPFKSFISPLKDDTRFFVCGRGVIVNLEHAKDLEGAAFR
;
A
#
# COMPACT_ATOMS: atom_id res chain seq x y z
N THR A 1 -28.20 -10.58 -2.70
CA THR A 1 -27.78 -10.69 -4.11
C THR A 1 -26.51 -9.90 -4.45
N ASP A 2 -25.87 -9.21 -3.48
CA ASP A 2 -24.61 -8.47 -3.68
C ASP A 2 -23.33 -9.28 -3.37
N GLU A 3 -23.43 -10.32 -2.52
CA GLU A 3 -22.26 -11.11 -2.09
C GLU A 3 -21.60 -11.92 -3.22
N LEU A 4 -22.34 -12.22 -4.29
CA LEU A 4 -21.81 -12.92 -5.45
C LEU A 4 -21.02 -12.00 -6.39
N LEU A 5 -21.32 -10.68 -6.39
CA LEU A 5 -20.57 -9.68 -7.16
C LEU A 5 -19.22 -9.36 -6.49
N ALA A 6 -19.13 -9.45 -5.16
CA ALA A 6 -17.86 -9.33 -4.43
C ALA A 6 -16.85 -10.44 -4.80
N ARG A 7 -17.30 -11.55 -5.40
CA ARG A 7 -16.45 -12.65 -5.86
C ARG A 7 -15.89 -12.43 -7.27
N VAL A 8 -16.38 -11.44 -8.01
CA VAL A 8 -15.79 -11.06 -9.29
C VAL A 8 -14.44 -10.39 -9.00
N PRO A 9 -13.33 -10.83 -9.62
CA PRO A 9 -12.04 -10.18 -9.44
C PRO A 9 -12.17 -8.70 -9.82
N GLN A 10 -11.99 -7.82 -8.84
CA GLN A 10 -11.96 -6.39 -9.10
C GLN A 10 -10.81 -6.10 -10.08
N PRO A 11 -10.98 -5.17 -11.04
CA PRO A 11 -9.91 -4.78 -11.93
C PRO A 11 -8.67 -4.39 -11.13
N GLU A 12 -7.52 -4.94 -11.52
CA GLU A 12 -6.25 -4.64 -10.85
C GLU A 12 -5.94 -3.14 -10.93
N LYS A 13 -5.59 -2.56 -9.79
CA LYS A 13 -5.22 -1.14 -9.70
C LYS A 13 -3.70 -1.00 -9.64
N PHE A 14 -3.21 0.09 -10.22
CA PHE A 14 -1.79 0.35 -10.32
C PHE A 14 -1.48 1.80 -9.94
N MET A 15 -0.25 2.05 -9.52
CA MET A 15 0.34 3.39 -9.50
C MET A 15 1.68 3.40 -10.21
N THR A 16 2.08 4.57 -10.71
CA THR A 16 3.42 4.79 -11.25
C THR A 16 4.28 5.40 -10.16
N LEU A 17 5.43 4.79 -9.89
CA LEU A 17 6.46 5.28 -8.99
C LEU A 17 7.70 5.65 -9.79
N ARG A 18 8.38 6.73 -9.41
CA ARG A 18 9.73 7.02 -9.91
C ARG A 18 10.75 6.45 -8.94
N VAL A 19 11.50 5.44 -9.37
CA VAL A 19 12.51 4.72 -8.60
C VAL A 19 13.83 4.81 -9.37
N ASP A 20 14.87 5.37 -8.76
CA ASP A 20 16.20 5.54 -9.37
C ASP A 20 16.16 6.17 -10.77
N GLY A 21 15.28 7.15 -10.95
CA GLY A 21 15.11 7.87 -12.21
C GLY A 21 14.21 7.17 -13.24
N SER A 22 13.82 5.91 -13.02
CA SER A 22 12.96 5.11 -13.89
C SER A 22 11.51 5.08 -13.41
N GLU A 23 10.56 4.96 -14.34
CA GLU A 23 9.15 4.75 -14.00
C GLU A 23 8.85 3.26 -13.77
N PHE A 24 8.22 2.97 -12.65
CA PHE A 24 7.84 1.62 -12.25
C PHE A 24 6.33 1.56 -12.02
N ARG A 25 5.65 0.66 -12.74
CA ARG A 25 4.21 0.43 -12.59
C ARG A 25 3.97 -0.64 -11.54
N LEU A 26 3.51 -0.22 -10.35
CA LEU A 26 3.30 -1.08 -9.19
C LEU A 26 1.81 -1.44 -9.05
N ARG A 27 1.50 -2.72 -8.89
CA ARG A 27 0.15 -3.20 -8.54
C ARG A 27 -0.15 -2.92 -7.08
N TYR A 28 -1.39 -2.58 -6.76
CA TYR A 28 -1.79 -2.31 -5.38
C TYR A 28 -1.63 -3.54 -4.49
N ARG A 29 -2.02 -4.72 -4.99
CA ARG A 29 -1.85 -5.99 -4.27
C ARG A 29 -0.39 -6.35 -3.96
N ASP A 30 0.57 -5.79 -4.68
CA ASP A 30 1.99 -6.05 -4.44
C ASP A 30 2.55 -5.17 -3.33
N ILE A 31 1.81 -4.16 -2.85
CA ILE A 31 2.19 -3.30 -1.73
C ILE A 31 1.79 -4.00 -0.42
N VAL A 32 2.75 -4.23 0.47
CA VAL A 32 2.51 -4.75 1.83
C VAL A 32 2.26 -3.56 2.77
N TYR A 33 3.18 -2.61 2.79
CA TYR A 33 3.04 -1.33 3.47
C TYR A 33 3.97 -0.29 2.84
N ALA A 34 3.78 0.98 3.16
CA ALA A 34 4.73 2.02 2.84
C ALA A 34 4.90 2.99 4.01
N GLU A 35 6.11 3.53 4.14
CA GLU A 35 6.47 4.48 5.19
C GLU A 35 7.17 5.70 4.62
N HIS A 36 6.87 6.86 5.18
CA HIS A 36 7.57 8.10 4.89
C HIS A 36 8.68 8.34 5.90
N PHE A 37 9.92 8.40 5.41
CA PHE A 37 11.10 8.70 6.20
C PHE A 37 12.10 9.52 5.39
N ALA A 38 12.70 10.54 6.01
CA ALA A 38 13.75 11.38 5.39
C ALA A 38 13.42 11.88 3.95
N HIS A 39 12.19 12.38 3.74
CA HIS A 39 11.66 12.85 2.45
C HIS A 39 11.49 11.78 1.36
N MET A 40 11.68 10.52 1.71
CA MET A 40 11.46 9.37 0.85
C MET A 40 10.24 8.59 1.31
N ILE A 41 9.64 7.89 0.36
CA ILE A 41 8.62 6.89 0.62
C ILE A 41 9.24 5.54 0.29
N TYR A 42 9.28 4.67 1.29
CA TYR A 42 9.75 3.30 1.17
C TYR A 42 8.53 2.40 1.05
N VAL A 43 8.35 1.78 -0.11
CA VAL A 43 7.26 0.85 -0.40
C VAL A 43 7.77 -0.57 -0.29
N HIS A 44 7.28 -1.30 0.69
CA HIS A 44 7.64 -2.68 0.93
C HIS A 44 6.68 -3.59 0.17
N THR A 45 7.23 -4.47 -0.65
CA THR A 45 6.45 -5.29 -1.58
C THR A 45 6.40 -6.77 -1.20
N THR A 46 5.46 -7.50 -1.78
CA THR A 46 5.25 -8.94 -1.53
C THR A 46 6.47 -9.80 -1.85
N VAL A 47 7.32 -9.35 -2.77
CA VAL A 47 8.59 -10.01 -3.13
C VAL A 47 9.76 -9.60 -2.22
N GLN A 48 9.48 -9.05 -1.04
CA GLN A 48 10.46 -8.56 -0.06
C GLN A 48 11.46 -7.53 -0.63
N LYS A 49 11.07 -6.84 -1.70
CA LYS A 49 11.81 -5.71 -2.27
C LYS A 49 11.25 -4.40 -1.74
N THR A 50 12.11 -3.49 -1.34
CA THR A 50 11.75 -2.11 -1.00
C THR A 50 11.99 -1.21 -2.20
N LEU A 51 10.96 -0.49 -2.64
CA LEU A 51 11.06 0.56 -3.66
C LEU A 51 11.13 1.92 -2.95
N ALA A 52 12.12 2.74 -3.29
CA ALA A 52 12.24 4.08 -2.75
C ALA A 52 11.81 5.11 -3.80
N THR A 53 10.92 6.02 -3.43
CA THR A 53 10.48 7.12 -4.30
C THR A 53 10.44 8.44 -3.55
N ARG A 54 10.82 9.54 -4.22
CA ARG A 54 10.82 10.87 -3.63
C ARG A 54 9.57 11.63 -4.05
N GLN A 55 8.59 11.73 -3.17
CA GLN A 55 7.39 12.57 -3.36
C GLN A 55 6.73 12.89 -2.02
N PRO A 56 5.88 13.94 -1.94
CA PRO A 56 5.14 14.23 -0.72
C PRO A 56 4.23 13.06 -0.32
N PHE A 57 4.24 12.70 0.97
CA PHE A 57 3.41 11.60 1.48
C PHE A 57 1.93 11.78 1.15
N LYS A 58 1.41 13.01 1.26
CA LYS A 58 0.02 13.36 0.92
C LYS A 58 -0.33 13.01 -0.53
N SER A 59 0.58 13.27 -1.47
CA SER A 59 0.38 12.96 -2.90
C SER A 59 0.42 11.45 -3.15
N PHE A 60 1.36 10.74 -2.52
CA PHE A 60 1.49 9.29 -2.64
C PHE A 60 0.27 8.54 -2.14
N ILE A 61 -0.29 8.93 -0.99
CA ILE A 61 -1.47 8.23 -0.42
C ILE A 61 -2.78 8.63 -1.08
N SER A 62 -2.84 9.75 -1.81
CA SER A 62 -4.09 10.26 -2.39
C SER A 62 -4.86 9.21 -3.19
N PRO A 63 -4.25 8.46 -4.14
CA PRO A 63 -4.97 7.42 -4.88
C PRO A 63 -5.22 6.14 -4.07
N LEU A 64 -4.55 5.97 -2.92
CA LEU A 64 -4.67 4.78 -2.07
C LEU A 64 -5.84 4.89 -1.08
N LYS A 65 -6.27 6.12 -0.74
CA LYS A 65 -7.31 6.37 0.27
C LYS A 65 -8.70 5.86 -0.09
N ASP A 66 -9.01 5.78 -1.37
CA ASP A 66 -10.32 5.34 -1.86
C ASP A 66 -10.38 3.82 -2.06
N ASP A 67 -9.28 3.11 -1.81
CA ASP A 67 -9.21 1.65 -1.90
C ASP A 67 -9.22 1.05 -0.49
N THR A 68 -10.26 0.27 -0.20
CA THR A 68 -10.53 -0.30 1.14
C THR A 68 -9.44 -1.24 1.64
N ARG A 69 -8.54 -1.67 0.76
CA ARG A 69 -7.37 -2.48 1.12
C ARG A 69 -6.33 -1.68 1.88
N PHE A 70 -6.30 -0.35 1.75
CA PHE A 70 -5.30 0.47 2.41
C PHE A 70 -5.84 1.20 3.63
N PHE A 71 -5.06 1.18 4.70
CA PHE A 71 -5.32 1.94 5.91
C PHE A 71 -4.13 2.86 6.20
N VAL A 72 -4.39 4.17 6.32
CA VAL A 72 -3.36 5.14 6.69
C VAL A 72 -3.21 5.16 8.20
N CYS A 73 -2.13 4.55 8.68
CA CYS A 73 -1.71 4.65 10.07
C CYS A 73 -1.19 6.06 10.37
N GLY A 74 -1.34 6.52 11.61
CA GLY A 74 -0.71 7.79 12.04
C GLY A 74 0.82 7.78 11.81
N ARG A 75 1.42 8.98 11.69
CA ARG A 75 2.88 9.20 11.51
C ARG A 75 3.49 8.81 10.15
N GLY A 76 2.71 8.79 9.08
CA GLY A 76 3.27 8.65 7.74
C GLY A 76 3.46 7.21 7.28
N VAL A 77 2.63 6.29 7.78
CA VAL A 77 2.63 4.88 7.38
C VAL A 77 1.29 4.54 6.74
N ILE A 78 1.29 3.71 5.71
CA ILE A 78 0.09 3.13 5.12
C ILE A 78 0.27 1.62 5.01
N VAL A 79 -0.74 0.85 5.41
CA VAL A 79 -0.70 -0.61 5.41
C VAL A 79 -1.72 -1.16 4.43
N ASN A 80 -1.39 -2.24 3.74
CA ASN A 80 -2.36 -3.02 2.98
C ASN A 80 -2.91 -4.13 3.88
N LEU A 81 -4.21 -4.06 4.17
CA LEU A 81 -4.96 -4.98 5.02
C LEU A 81 -5.06 -6.38 4.42
N GLU A 82 -4.90 -6.56 3.11
CA GLU A 82 -4.82 -7.90 2.48
C GLU A 82 -3.60 -8.70 2.96
N HIS A 83 -2.54 -8.00 3.41
CA HIS A 83 -1.30 -8.61 3.90
C HIS A 83 -1.16 -8.54 5.43
N ALA A 84 -2.10 -7.89 6.11
CA ALA A 84 -2.10 -7.86 7.56
C ALA A 84 -2.44 -9.27 8.08
N LYS A 85 -1.52 -9.87 8.85
CA LYS A 85 -1.85 -11.07 9.62
C LYS A 85 -2.80 -10.67 10.75
N ASP A 86 -3.72 -11.56 11.08
CA ASP A 86 -4.58 -11.37 12.25
C ASP A 86 -3.72 -11.04 13.47
N LEU A 87 -4.10 -9.96 14.15
CA LEU A 87 -3.51 -9.60 15.43
C LEU A 87 -3.97 -10.65 16.43
N GLU A 88 -3.10 -11.58 16.81
CA GLU A 88 -3.38 -12.47 17.92
C GLU A 88 -3.74 -11.62 19.14
N GLY A 89 -4.86 -11.90 19.79
CA GLY A 89 -5.46 -11.06 20.85
C GLY A 89 -4.57 -10.76 22.07
N ALA A 90 -3.35 -11.32 22.12
CA ALA A 90 -2.32 -10.98 23.09
C ALA A 90 -1.47 -9.75 22.71
N ALA A 91 -1.63 -9.18 21.51
CA ALA A 91 -0.82 -8.07 21.00
C ALA A 91 -1.15 -6.70 21.63
N PHE A 92 -2.28 -6.58 22.34
CA PHE A 92 -2.66 -5.37 23.08
C PHE A 92 -2.72 -5.69 24.57
N ARG A 93 -1.68 -5.29 25.31
CA ARG A 93 -1.63 -5.27 26.78
C ARG A 93 -1.30 -3.86 27.26
#